data_AF-A0A660PAL8-F1
#
_entry.id   AF-A0A660PAL8-F1
#
_cell.length_a   1.000
_cell.length_b   1.000
_cell.length_c   1.000
_cell.angle_alpha   90.00
_cell.angle_beta   90.00
_cell.angle_gamma   90.00
#
_symmetry.space_group_name_H-M   'P 1'
#
loop_
_entity.id
_entity.type
_entity.pdbx_description
1 polymer ?
#
loop_
_entity_poly.entity_id
_entity_poly.type
_entity_poly.pdbx_seq_one_letter_code
_entity_poly.pdbx_strand_id
1 'polypeptide(L)'
;MVVPMFGKNQSNTINPDEVYRYIIQNIGFELPFEMWLQIDSAFSEIWNNKIGIGGYFYWDEFPKMMQKSLFEQKILISNDIVTKVTFLILKYIEKNNGFLN
;
A
#
# COMPACT_ATOMS: atom_id res chain seq x y z
N MET A 1 -1.32 6.85 14.40
CA MET A 1 -1.55 5.58 15.14
C MET A 1 -0.45 4.59 14.77
N VAL A 2 0.12 3.85 15.74
CA VAL A 2 1.13 2.79 15.47
C VAL A 2 0.39 1.49 15.19
N VAL A 3 0.70 0.83 14.07
CA VAL A 3 0.13 -0.49 13.74
C VAL A 3 1.16 -1.58 13.98
N PRO A 4 0.91 -2.52 14.90
CA PRO A 4 1.70 -3.73 14.97
C PRO A 4 1.41 -4.61 13.76
N MET A 5 2.45 -5.12 13.10
CA MET A 5 2.24 -6.16 12.09
C MET A 5 1.85 -7.46 12.79
N PHE A 6 0.76 -8.10 12.35
CA PHE A 6 0.30 -9.37 12.92
C PHE A 6 1.37 -10.45 12.70
N GLY A 7 1.52 -11.39 13.64
CA GLY A 7 2.51 -12.47 13.55
C GLY A 7 2.21 -13.46 12.42
N LYS A 8 3.26 -14.05 11.85
CA LYS A 8 3.24 -14.97 10.70
C LYS A 8 2.41 -16.24 10.97
N ASN A 9 1.10 -16.18 10.77
CA ASN A 9 0.30 -17.36 10.47
C ASN A 9 0.30 -17.52 8.94
N GLN A 10 0.92 -18.60 8.46
CA GLN A 10 1.33 -18.84 7.06
C GLN A 10 0.17 -19.10 6.07
N SER A 11 -0.93 -18.35 6.08
CA SER A 11 -2.04 -18.61 5.13
C SER A 11 -2.86 -17.40 4.65
N ASN A 12 -2.53 -16.15 5.00
CA ASN A 12 -3.27 -14.96 4.53
C ASN A 12 -2.43 -14.10 3.58
N THR A 13 -2.07 -14.67 2.44
CA THR A 13 -1.51 -13.89 1.32
C THR A 13 -2.61 -13.04 0.71
N ILE A 14 -2.40 -11.73 0.67
CA ILE A 14 -3.30 -10.78 0.02
C ILE A 14 -3.08 -10.86 -1.49
N ASN A 15 -4.15 -11.13 -2.22
CA ASN A 15 -4.14 -11.14 -3.67
C ASN A 15 -4.14 -9.68 -4.21
N PRO A 16 -3.13 -9.27 -5.01
CA PRO A 16 -3.07 -7.93 -5.60
C PRO A 16 -4.33 -7.55 -6.41
N ASP A 17 -4.97 -8.52 -7.06
CA ASP A 17 -6.20 -8.30 -7.82
C ASP A 17 -7.38 -7.91 -6.92
N GLU A 18 -7.44 -8.44 -5.71
CA GLU A 18 -8.50 -8.10 -4.76
C GLU A 18 -8.27 -6.71 -4.15
N VAL A 19 -7.02 -6.36 -3.89
CA VAL A 19 -6.62 -5.02 -3.46
C VAL A 19 -6.99 -4.00 -4.53
N TYR A 20 -6.64 -4.28 -5.79
CA TYR A 20 -6.98 -3.41 -6.90
C TYR A 20 -8.49 -3.21 -7.04
N ARG A 21 -9.27 -4.30 -7.01
CA ARG A 21 -10.75 -4.21 -7.05
C ARG A 21 -11.31 -3.38 -5.91
N TYR A 22 -10.80 -3.58 -4.69
CA TYR A 22 -11.21 -2.79 -3.54
C TYR A 22 -10.91 -1.30 -3.73
N ILE A 23 -9.73 -0.95 -4.25
CA ILE A 23 -9.35 0.44 -4.49
C ILE A 23 -10.27 1.08 -5.52
N ILE A 24 -10.44 0.47 -6.69
CA ILE A 24 -11.28 1.03 -7.76
C ILE A 24 -12.72 1.26 -7.29
N GLN A 25 -13.26 0.38 -6.45
CA GLN A 25 -14.61 0.53 -5.88
C GLN A 25 -14.73 1.67 -4.86
N ASN A 26 -13.63 2.07 -4.19
CA ASN A 26 -13.67 2.99 -3.04
C ASN A 26 -12.95 4.33 -3.30
N ILE A 27 -12.17 4.44 -4.37
CA ILE A 27 -11.32 5.61 -4.61
C ILE A 27 -12.11 6.81 -5.13
N GLY A 28 -13.28 6.58 -5.75
CA GLY A 28 -14.20 7.63 -6.17
C GLY A 28 -13.68 8.51 -7.33
N PHE A 29 -12.67 8.04 -8.06
CA PHE A 29 -12.17 8.64 -9.30
C PHE A 29 -11.57 7.55 -10.19
N GLU A 30 -11.31 7.88 -11.46
CA GLU A 30 -10.64 6.96 -12.38
C GLU A 30 -9.14 6.87 -12.06
N LEU A 31 -8.65 5.67 -11.75
CA LEU A 31 -7.24 5.39 -11.53
C LEU A 31 -6.73 4.58 -12.74
N PRO A 32 -5.86 5.15 -13.60
CA PRO A 32 -5.28 4.42 -14.72
C PRO A 32 -4.51 3.19 -14.23
N PHE A 33 -4.60 2.08 -14.98
CA PHE A 33 -3.98 0.82 -14.57
C PHE A 33 -2.46 0.92 -14.46
N GLU A 34 -1.81 1.68 -15.35
CA GLU A 34 -0.37 1.93 -15.29
C GLU A 34 0.03 2.69 -14.01
N MET A 35 -0.82 3.63 -13.58
CA MET A 35 -0.60 4.37 -12.33
C MET A 35 -0.77 3.47 -11.11
N TRP A 36 -1.77 2.57 -11.14
CA TRP A 36 -1.93 1.53 -10.13
C TRP A 36 -0.67 0.66 -10.02
N LEU A 37 -0.15 0.14 -11.14
CA LEU A 37 1.05 -0.70 -11.14
C LEU A 37 2.28 0.00 -10.52
N GLN A 38 2.46 1.28 -10.80
CA GLN A 38 3.53 2.08 -10.19
C GLN A 38 3.37 2.20 -8.68
N ILE A 39 2.15 2.45 -8.21
CA ILE A 39 1.85 2.55 -6.77
C ILE A 39 2.00 1.19 -6.09
N ASP A 40 1.48 0.12 -6.68
CA ASP A 40 1.53 -1.23 -6.14
C ASP A 40 2.98 -1.73 -6.01
N SER A 41 3.81 -1.47 -7.02
CA SER A 41 5.24 -1.77 -6.99
C SER A 41 5.97 -1.03 -5.86
N ALA A 42 5.79 0.29 -5.77
CA ALA A 42 6.40 1.10 -4.71
C ALA A 42 5.92 0.69 -3.31
N PHE A 43 4.63 0.36 -3.18
CA PHE A 43 4.04 -0.13 -1.95
C PHE A 43 4.70 -1.45 -1.53
N SER A 44 4.77 -2.41 -2.44
CA SER A 44 5.34 -3.73 -2.21
C SER A 44 6.81 -3.63 -1.81
N GLU A 45 7.59 -2.75 -2.45
CA GLU A 45 8.97 -2.48 -2.08
C GLU A 45 9.10 -1.96 -0.64
N ILE A 46 8.30 -0.97 -0.25
CA ILE A 46 8.32 -0.41 1.11
C ILE A 46 7.87 -1.47 2.13
N TRP A 47 6.78 -2.16 1.83
CA TRP A 47 6.17 -3.16 2.69
C TRP A 47 7.14 -4.31 2.96
N ASN A 48 7.72 -4.88 1.91
CA ASN A 48 8.58 -6.07 2.00
C ASN A 48 9.99 -5.74 2.48
N ASN A 49 10.59 -4.61 2.06
CA ASN A 49 12.00 -4.33 2.32
C ASN A 49 12.25 -3.38 3.49
N LYS A 50 11.39 -2.38 3.71
CA LYS A 50 11.63 -1.34 4.75
C LYS A 50 10.93 -1.65 6.06
N ILE A 51 9.74 -2.23 6.00
CA ILE A 51 8.96 -2.57 7.19
C ILE A 51 9.22 -4.03 7.56
N GLY A 52 9.13 -4.94 6.59
CA GLY A 52 9.44 -6.36 6.80
C GLY A 52 8.57 -7.02 7.86
N ILE A 53 8.78 -8.33 8.08
CA ILE A 53 7.99 -9.10 9.04
C ILE A 53 8.28 -8.60 10.47
N GLY A 54 7.25 -8.09 11.14
CA GLY A 54 7.34 -7.60 12.52
C GLY A 54 7.76 -6.14 12.67
N GLY A 55 7.83 -5.39 11.56
CA GLY A 55 8.04 -3.94 11.60
C GLY A 55 6.85 -3.17 12.15
N TYR A 56 7.11 -1.93 12.56
CA TYR A 56 6.10 -0.97 13.00
C TYR A 56 6.18 0.26 12.11
N PHE A 57 5.04 0.83 11.77
CA PHE A 57 4.97 2.10 11.08
C PHE A 57 3.81 2.95 11.62
N TYR A 58 3.93 4.25 11.40
CA TYR A 58 2.83 5.17 11.60
C TYR A 58 2.03 5.29 10.30
N TRP A 59 0.70 5.12 10.38
CA TRP A 59 -0.21 5.28 9.24
C TRP A 59 0.08 6.54 8.42
N ASP A 60 0.35 7.62 9.13
CA ASP A 60 0.52 8.98 8.62
C ASP A 60 1.91 9.18 7.96
N GLU A 61 2.87 8.29 8.24
CA GLU A 61 4.21 8.32 7.64
C GLU A 61 4.31 7.47 6.38
N PHE A 62 3.50 6.43 6.25
CA PHE A 62 3.56 5.54 5.09
C PHE A 62 3.29 6.27 3.76
N PRO A 63 2.27 7.15 3.63
CA PRO A 63 2.10 7.97 2.43
C PRO A 63 3.33 8.83 2.10
N LYS A 64 4.06 9.31 3.12
CA LYS A 64 5.30 10.09 2.90
C LYS A 64 6.41 9.20 2.36
N MET A 65 6.54 7.97 2.87
CA MET A 65 7.48 6.98 2.35
C MET A 65 7.16 6.63 0.89
N MET A 66 5.88 6.47 0.56
CA MET A 66 5.39 6.23 -0.80
C MET A 66 5.73 7.37 -1.74
N GLN A 67 5.41 8.62 -1.36
CA GLN A 67 5.77 9.79 -2.16
C GLN A 67 7.28 9.87 -2.40
N LYS A 68 8.08 9.63 -1.37
CA LYS A 68 9.55 9.61 -1.49
C LYS A 68 10.03 8.52 -2.45
N SER A 69 9.50 7.30 -2.34
CA SER A 69 9.86 6.18 -3.20
C SER A 69 9.49 6.45 -4.67
N LEU A 70 8.28 6.93 -4.95
CA LEU A 70 7.86 7.30 -6.30
C LEU A 70 8.73 8.43 -6.88
N PHE A 71 9.05 9.43 -6.07
CA PHE A 71 9.95 10.52 -6.47
C PHE A 71 11.36 10.04 -6.81
N GLU A 72 11.94 9.15 -5.99
CA GLU A 72 13.26 8.54 -6.23
C GLU A 72 13.26 7.71 -7.53
N GLN A 73 12.13 7.09 -7.88
CA GLN A 73 11.92 6.37 -9.14
C GLN A 73 11.56 7.29 -10.33
N LYS A 74 11.52 8.61 -10.14
CA LYS A 74 11.12 9.62 -11.13
C LYS A 74 9.68 9.46 -11.64
N ILE A 75 8.81 8.89 -10.82
CA ILE A 75 7.39 8.73 -11.09
C ILE A 75 6.63 9.92 -10.50
N LEU A 76 5.95 10.68 -11.34
CA LEU A 76 5.19 11.87 -10.95
C LEU A 76 3.70 11.54 -10.84
N ILE A 77 3.24 11.27 -9.63
CA ILE A 77 1.82 11.11 -9.29
C ILE A 77 1.48 12.15 -8.22
N SER A 78 0.28 12.73 -8.30
CA SER A 78 -0.13 13.74 -7.31
C SER A 78 -0.17 13.16 -5.90
N ASN A 79 0.25 13.97 -4.93
CA ASN A 79 0.31 13.55 -3.52
C ASN A 79 -1.05 13.10 -2.99
N ASP A 80 -2.14 13.73 -3.43
CA ASP A 80 -3.50 13.38 -3.02
C ASP A 80 -3.90 11.99 -3.51
N ILE A 81 -3.55 11.65 -4.76
CA ILE A 81 -3.79 10.32 -5.32
C ILE A 81 -2.98 9.27 -4.56
N VAL A 82 -1.66 9.48 -4.41
CA VAL A 82 -0.78 8.55 -3.69
C VAL A 82 -1.32 8.31 -2.28
N THR A 83 -1.61 9.38 -1.56
CA THR A 83 -2.11 9.30 -0.18
C THR A 83 -3.42 8.51 -0.09
N LYS A 84 -4.38 8.80 -0.97
CA LYS A 84 -5.68 8.11 -0.96
C LYS A 84 -5.55 6.62 -1.30
N VAL A 85 -4.77 6.29 -2.32
CA VAL A 85 -4.52 4.89 -2.71
C VAL A 85 -3.81 4.13 -1.60
N THR A 86 -2.73 4.70 -1.05
CA THR A 86 -1.98 4.10 0.06
C THR A 86 -2.88 3.82 1.26
N PHE A 87 -3.74 4.77 1.65
CA PHE A 87 -4.68 4.55 2.75
C PHE A 87 -5.70 3.47 2.46
N LEU A 88 -6.16 3.33 1.21
CA LEU A 88 -7.07 2.24 0.83
C LEU A 88 -6.38 0.87 0.89
N ILE A 89 -5.12 0.77 0.44
CA ILE A 89 -4.33 -0.47 0.58
C ILE A 89 -4.19 -0.84 2.05
N LEU A 90 -3.76 0.10 2.90
CA LEU A 90 -3.58 -0.15 4.34
C LEU A 90 -4.89 -0.54 5.03
N LYS A 91 -6.01 0.11 4.70
CA LYS A 91 -7.35 -0.28 5.21
C LYS A 91 -7.76 -1.68 4.77
N TYR A 92 -7.44 -2.07 3.54
CA TYR A 92 -7.70 -3.42 3.05
C TYR A 92 -6.89 -4.45 3.86
N ILE A 93 -5.60 -4.19 4.04
CA ILE A 93 -4.70 -5.06 4.81
C ILE A 93 -5.20 -5.21 6.25
N GLU A 94 -5.53 -4.10 6.91
CA GLU A 94 -6.04 -4.07 8.29
C GLU A 94 -7.33 -4.90 8.41
N LYS A 95 -8.28 -4.74 7.47
CA LYS A 95 -9.54 -5.48 7.49
C LYS A 95 -9.38 -6.98 7.26
N ASN A 96 -8.42 -7.37 6.42
CA ASN A 96 -8.26 -8.77 6.00
C ASN A 96 -7.16 -9.51 6.79
N ASN A 97 -6.50 -8.84 7.75
CA ASN A 97 -5.50 -9.44 8.63
C ASN A 97 -4.42 -10.22 7.85
N GLY A 98 -3.97 -9.68 6.71
CA GLY A 98 -3.13 -10.38 5.73
C GLY A 98 -1.82 -9.66 5.42
N PHE A 99 -0.98 -10.26 4.59
CA PHE A 99 0.27 -9.71 4.09
C PHE A 99 0.25 -9.66 2.57
N LEU A 100 0.76 -8.58 1.96
CA LEU A 100 1.06 -8.59 0.52
C LEU A 100 2.25 -9.52 0.26
N ASN A 101 2.15 -10.32 -0.82
CA ASN A 101 3.24 -11.17 -1.31
C ASN A 101 4.21 -10.34 -2.15
#